data_AF-A0A9W4WC12-F1
#
_entry.id   AF-A0A9W4WC12-F1
#
_cell.length_a   1.000
_cell.length_b   1.000
_cell.length_c   1.000
_cell.angle_alpha   90.00
_cell.angle_beta   90.00
_cell.angle_gamma   90.00
#
_symmetry.space_group_name_H-M   'P 1'
#
loop_
_entity.id
_entity.type
_entity.pdbx_description
1 polymer ?
#
loop_
_entity_poly.entity_id
_entity_poly.type
_entity_poly.pdbx_seq_one_letter_code
_entity_poly.pdbx_strand_id
1 'polypeptide(L)'
;MTSHSTLKATFASRAETATHPLTTYLLRLMDLKASNLCLSADVPTARELLYLADKVGPSIVVLKTHHDIVAGWDFNPQTGTGAKLGALARKHGFLIFEDRKFGDIGNTVQMQYVAGSARIVEWAHIINVNMVPGKAAVTSLAEAAARWRERYPYEVRTSVTVGTPRSESFDDYDEDQANDLDSAEHTIGAPRPADVNGRKGSIVSITTLTQHFEPAPSPRFPRNESHGDDILYAGIEEAPMDRGLLILAQMSSAGNFMNKEYTQACVEAAREHKSFVMGFVSQESLNTEPEDAFIHMTPGCQLPPEGDEENGGVAGDGKGQQYNTPQKLVELCGTDIVIVGRGILKAGDPQSEAERYRRKAWKAYLSRVA
;
A
#
# COMPACT_ATOMS: atom_id res chain seq x y z
N MET A 1 21.19 -19.99 -25.12
CA MET A 1 19.75 -19.79 -24.85
C MET A 1 19.41 -18.38 -25.28
N THR A 2 18.36 -18.20 -26.07
CA THR A 2 17.85 -16.87 -26.43
C THR A 2 17.41 -16.15 -25.17
N SER A 3 17.81 -14.89 -25.00
CA SER A 3 17.37 -14.06 -23.88
C SER A 3 15.84 -13.88 -23.92
N HIS A 4 15.20 -13.94 -22.76
CA HIS A 4 13.75 -13.75 -22.66
C HIS A 4 13.36 -12.34 -23.13
N SER A 5 12.20 -12.21 -23.80
CA SER A 5 11.75 -10.96 -24.45
C SER A 5 11.65 -9.79 -23.46
N THR A 6 11.27 -10.05 -22.22
CA THR A 6 11.13 -9.04 -21.16
C THR A 6 12.44 -8.34 -20.79
N LEU A 7 13.61 -8.91 -21.11
CA LEU A 7 14.91 -8.27 -20.86
C LEU A 7 15.15 -7.07 -21.79
N LYS A 8 14.60 -7.12 -23.01
CA LYS A 8 14.75 -6.08 -24.03
C LYS A 8 13.52 -5.18 -24.16
N ALA A 9 12.36 -5.61 -23.65
CA ALA A 9 11.15 -4.80 -23.65
C ALA A 9 11.26 -3.61 -22.69
N THR A 10 10.72 -2.45 -23.12
CA THR A 10 10.66 -1.27 -22.25
C THR A 10 9.63 -1.46 -21.12
N PHE A 11 9.72 -0.67 -20.05
CA PHE A 11 8.72 -0.73 -18.97
C PHE A 11 7.34 -0.30 -19.49
N ALA A 12 7.27 0.72 -20.35
CA ALA A 12 6.05 1.10 -21.06
C ALA A 12 5.44 -0.07 -21.86
N SER A 13 6.22 -0.76 -22.70
CA SER A 13 5.72 -1.89 -23.49
C SER A 13 5.29 -3.08 -22.62
N ARG A 14 6.02 -3.36 -21.53
CA ARG A 14 5.61 -4.39 -20.58
C ARG A 14 4.32 -4.02 -19.84
N ALA A 15 4.07 -2.74 -19.59
CA ALA A 15 2.85 -2.30 -18.93
C ALA A 15 1.60 -2.59 -19.77
N GLU A 16 1.70 -2.50 -21.10
CA GLU A 16 0.59 -2.77 -22.03
C GLU A 16 0.13 -4.24 -22.01
N THR A 17 1.04 -5.16 -21.68
CA THR A 17 0.78 -6.62 -21.72
C THR A 17 0.70 -7.25 -20.33
N ALA A 18 1.06 -6.52 -19.27
CA ALA A 18 0.99 -7.00 -17.90
C ALA A 18 -0.47 -7.26 -17.47
N THR A 19 -0.71 -8.43 -16.88
CA THR A 19 -2.05 -8.85 -16.42
C THR A 19 -2.34 -8.49 -14.97
N HIS A 20 -1.31 -8.38 -14.12
CA HIS A 20 -1.47 -8.03 -12.71
C HIS A 20 -1.62 -6.50 -12.55
N PRO A 21 -2.72 -5.99 -11.93
CA PRO A 21 -3.00 -4.55 -11.88
C PRO A 21 -1.87 -3.70 -11.27
N LEU A 22 -1.30 -4.13 -10.14
CA LEU A 22 -0.16 -3.43 -9.56
C LEU A 22 1.11 -3.49 -10.42
N THR A 23 1.31 -4.54 -11.22
CA THR A 23 2.47 -4.66 -12.11
C THR A 23 2.35 -3.65 -13.24
N THR A 24 1.17 -3.55 -13.87
CA THR A 24 0.86 -2.54 -14.87
C THR A 24 1.08 -1.13 -14.34
N TYR A 25 0.54 -0.84 -13.15
CA TYR A 25 0.73 0.45 -12.48
C TYR A 25 2.21 0.75 -12.22
N LEU A 26 2.94 -0.20 -11.62
CA LEU A 26 4.35 -0.02 -11.26
C LEU A 26 5.22 0.22 -12.49
N LEU A 27 5.01 -0.52 -13.58
CA LEU A 27 5.75 -0.34 -14.82
C LEU A 27 5.52 1.04 -15.45
N ARG A 28 4.27 1.53 -15.47
CA ARG A 28 3.93 2.89 -15.91
C ARG A 28 4.59 3.95 -15.03
N LEU A 29 4.57 3.74 -13.71
CA LEU A 29 5.21 4.64 -12.75
C LEU A 29 6.74 4.69 -12.94
N MET A 30 7.36 3.55 -13.19
CA MET A 30 8.81 3.45 -13.45
C MET A 30 9.22 4.23 -14.70
N ASP A 31 8.44 4.10 -15.77
CA ASP A 31 8.64 4.84 -17.02
C ASP A 31 8.45 6.35 -16.81
N LEU A 32 7.32 6.74 -16.20
CA LEU A 32 6.98 8.14 -15.91
C LEU A 32 8.04 8.84 -15.05
N LYS A 33 8.56 8.16 -14.02
CA LYS A 33 9.55 8.72 -13.08
C LYS A 33 10.98 8.53 -13.54
N ALA A 34 11.22 7.82 -14.65
CA ALA A 34 12.54 7.34 -15.04
C ALA A 34 13.29 6.73 -13.85
N SER A 35 12.61 5.88 -13.08
CA SER A 35 13.14 5.31 -11.85
C SER A 35 12.81 3.84 -11.74
N ASN A 36 13.82 3.07 -11.37
CA ASN A 36 13.72 1.66 -11.03
C ASN A 36 14.40 1.38 -9.67
N LEU A 37 14.27 2.34 -8.76
CA LEU A 37 14.86 2.30 -7.43
C LEU A 37 13.79 1.98 -6.37
N CYS A 38 14.11 1.01 -5.51
CA CYS A 38 13.43 0.74 -4.27
C CYS A 38 14.32 1.11 -3.09
N LEU A 39 13.80 1.91 -2.15
CA LEU A 39 14.48 2.20 -0.89
C LEU A 39 14.07 1.17 0.17
N SER A 40 15.05 0.49 0.78
CA SER A 40 14.88 -0.25 2.04
C SER A 40 15.00 0.71 3.22
N ALA A 41 13.87 1.16 3.74
CA ALA A 41 13.80 2.18 4.78
C ALA A 41 13.91 1.58 6.19
N ASP A 42 15.03 0.92 6.47
CA ASP A 42 15.31 0.25 7.75
C ASP A 42 15.77 1.26 8.81
N VAL A 43 14.84 2.10 9.27
CA VAL A 43 15.05 3.16 10.26
C VAL A 43 14.36 2.85 11.60
N PRO A 44 14.90 3.32 12.74
CA PRO A 44 14.44 2.90 14.05
C PRO A 44 13.07 3.47 14.47
N THR A 45 12.57 4.54 13.86
CA THR A 45 11.35 5.23 14.33
C THR A 45 10.38 5.60 13.21
N ALA A 46 9.08 5.60 13.51
CA ALA A 46 8.03 5.94 12.54
C ALA A 46 8.17 7.38 12.02
N ARG A 47 8.64 8.31 12.88
CA ARG A 47 8.91 9.70 12.50
C ARG A 47 10.00 9.79 11.43
N GLU A 48 11.10 9.07 11.63
CA GLU A 48 12.20 9.02 10.67
C GLU A 48 11.78 8.36 9.37
N LEU A 49 10.98 7.30 9.45
CA LEU A 49 10.43 6.62 8.27
C LEU A 49 9.59 7.57 7.40
N LEU A 50 8.67 8.31 8.01
CA LEU A 50 7.83 9.29 7.30
C LEU A 50 8.66 10.44 6.73
N TYR A 51 9.62 10.98 7.50
CA TYR A 51 10.51 12.03 7.04
C TYR A 51 11.33 11.58 5.82
N LEU A 52 11.92 10.39 5.90
CA LEU A 52 12.73 9.85 4.82
C LEU A 52 11.87 9.57 3.58
N ALA A 53 10.69 8.98 3.75
CA ALA A 53 9.76 8.70 2.66
C ALA A 53 9.35 9.98 1.91
N ASP A 54 9.11 11.09 2.61
CA ASP A 54 8.80 12.39 1.99
C ASP A 54 10.01 12.98 1.23
N LYS A 55 11.23 12.80 1.77
CA LYS A 55 12.46 13.32 1.17
C LYS A 55 12.91 12.56 -0.08
N VAL A 56 12.90 11.23 -0.02
CA VAL A 56 13.39 10.35 -1.10
C VAL A 56 12.30 9.94 -2.08
N GLY A 57 11.03 10.14 -1.72
CA GLY A 57 9.85 9.80 -2.52
C GLY A 57 9.96 10.15 -4.01
N PRO A 58 10.43 11.35 -4.38
CA PRO A 58 10.59 11.73 -5.79
C PRO A 58 11.51 10.81 -6.60
N SER A 59 12.52 10.19 -5.98
CA SER A 59 13.52 9.36 -6.67
C SER A 59 13.19 7.86 -6.72
N ILE A 60 12.23 7.38 -5.91
CA ILE A 60 11.92 5.95 -5.77
C ILE A 60 10.56 5.57 -6.38
N VAL A 61 10.40 4.31 -6.76
CA VAL A 61 9.09 3.75 -7.19
C VAL A 61 8.51 2.78 -6.17
N VAL A 62 9.34 2.27 -5.26
CA VAL A 62 8.92 1.40 -4.16
C VAL A 62 9.62 1.85 -2.87
N LEU A 63 8.84 1.98 -1.80
CA LEU A 63 9.35 2.13 -0.44
C LEU A 63 9.17 0.80 0.28
N LYS A 64 10.28 0.13 0.59
CA LYS A 64 10.28 -1.12 1.33
C LYS A 64 10.41 -0.86 2.83
N THR A 65 9.51 -1.42 3.62
CA THR A 65 9.45 -1.26 5.07
C THR A 65 9.71 -2.58 5.81
N HIS A 66 10.07 -2.46 7.08
CA HIS A 66 9.96 -3.52 8.08
C HIS A 66 9.22 -2.90 9.27
N HIS A 67 7.89 -2.93 9.26
CA HIS A 67 7.11 -2.24 10.31
C HIS A 67 7.42 -2.75 11.73
N ASP A 68 7.85 -4.00 11.84
CA ASP A 68 8.12 -4.74 13.07
C ASP A 68 9.42 -4.32 13.77
N ILE A 69 10.31 -3.60 13.10
CA ILE A 69 11.51 -2.99 13.72
C ILE A 69 11.32 -1.50 14.06
N VAL A 70 10.21 -0.89 13.62
CA VAL A 70 9.99 0.55 13.70
C VAL A 70 9.32 0.90 15.04
N ALA A 71 10.03 1.61 15.91
CA ALA A 71 9.47 2.10 17.16
C ALA A 71 8.44 3.21 16.91
N GLY A 72 7.36 3.19 17.69
CA GLY A 72 6.30 4.19 17.62
C GLY A 72 5.40 4.05 16.38
N TRP A 73 5.30 2.84 15.80
CA TRP A 73 4.32 2.57 14.75
C TRP A 73 2.90 2.74 15.30
N ASP A 74 2.16 3.69 14.75
CA ASP A 74 0.75 3.90 15.06
C ASP A 74 -0.12 3.01 14.16
N PHE A 75 -0.85 2.09 14.79
CA PHE A 75 -1.70 1.09 14.12
C PHE A 75 -3.10 1.59 13.80
N ASN A 76 -3.41 2.88 14.00
CA ASN A 76 -4.69 3.44 13.59
C ASN A 76 -4.85 3.34 12.06
N PRO A 77 -5.92 2.71 11.53
CA PRO A 77 -6.09 2.51 10.09
C PRO A 77 -6.21 3.82 9.28
N GLN A 78 -6.72 4.89 9.89
CA GLN A 78 -7.03 6.15 9.20
C GLN A 78 -5.96 7.22 9.42
N THR A 79 -5.38 7.29 10.61
CA THR A 79 -4.44 8.36 11.01
C THR A 79 -3.05 7.86 11.38
N GLY A 80 -2.86 6.54 11.38
CA GLY A 80 -1.62 5.90 11.81
C GLY A 80 -0.49 5.97 10.80
N THR A 81 0.60 5.26 11.09
CA THR A 81 1.83 5.29 10.28
C THR A 81 1.57 4.77 8.87
N GLY A 82 0.85 3.65 8.74
CA GLY A 82 0.48 3.09 7.43
C GLY A 82 -0.33 4.08 6.58
N ALA A 83 -1.25 4.83 7.20
CA ALA A 83 -2.06 5.79 6.49
C ALA A 83 -1.28 7.01 6.00
N LYS A 84 -0.38 7.52 6.85
CA LYS A 84 0.53 8.61 6.49
C LYS A 84 1.51 8.19 5.39
N LEU A 85 2.00 6.95 5.40
CA LEU A 85 2.79 6.40 4.30
C LEU A 85 1.98 6.33 3.00
N GLY A 86 0.70 5.95 3.07
CA GLY A 86 -0.21 5.96 1.93
C GLY A 86 -0.38 7.36 1.32
N ALA A 87 -0.48 8.40 2.15
CA ALA A 87 -0.54 9.79 1.67
C ALA A 87 0.77 10.20 0.96
N LEU A 88 1.93 9.83 1.50
CA LEU A 88 3.22 10.08 0.86
C LEU A 88 3.40 9.29 -0.44
N ALA A 89 2.90 8.05 -0.48
CA ALA A 89 2.90 7.20 -1.66
C ALA A 89 2.10 7.84 -2.82
N ARG A 90 0.92 8.40 -2.52
CA ARG A 90 0.14 9.22 -3.48
C ARG A 90 0.89 10.46 -3.92
N LYS A 91 1.36 11.26 -2.97
CA LYS A 91 2.04 12.54 -3.22
C LYS A 91 3.24 12.40 -4.13
N HIS A 92 4.08 11.40 -3.89
CA HIS A 92 5.35 11.23 -4.58
C HIS A 92 5.36 10.14 -5.65
N GLY A 93 4.30 9.34 -5.76
CA GLY A 93 4.21 8.25 -6.71
C GLY A 93 5.19 7.13 -6.38
N PHE A 94 4.87 6.31 -5.38
CA PHE A 94 5.57 5.06 -5.10
C PHE A 94 4.62 4.02 -4.49
N LEU A 95 4.95 2.74 -4.61
CA LEU A 95 4.25 1.65 -3.92
C LEU A 95 4.93 1.34 -2.57
N ILE A 96 4.15 0.86 -1.61
CA ILE A 96 4.65 0.43 -0.30
C ILE A 96 4.82 -1.09 -0.32
N PHE A 97 6.02 -1.56 -0.02
CA PHE A 97 6.36 -2.97 0.07
C PHE A 97 6.72 -3.33 1.51
N GLU A 98 5.86 -4.07 2.20
CA GLU A 98 6.21 -4.59 3.53
C GLU A 98 7.01 -5.90 3.39
N ASP A 99 8.27 -5.85 3.81
CA ASP A 99 9.26 -6.94 3.68
C ASP A 99 9.15 -7.96 4.83
N ARG A 100 7.91 -8.37 5.13
CA ARG A 100 7.58 -9.23 6.27
C ARG A 100 8.17 -10.64 6.16
N LYS A 101 8.47 -11.11 4.94
CA LYS A 101 8.94 -12.46 4.62
C LYS A 101 8.10 -13.52 5.32
N PHE A 102 6.81 -13.59 5.00
CA PHE A 102 5.92 -14.62 5.53
C PHE A 102 6.56 -16.01 5.32
N GLY A 103 6.55 -16.86 6.33
CA GLY A 103 7.30 -18.12 6.30
C GLY A 103 6.67 -19.18 7.21
N ASP A 104 5.35 -19.17 7.29
CA ASP A 104 4.55 -20.07 8.12
C ASP A 104 3.53 -20.82 7.26
N ILE A 105 2.81 -21.78 7.84
CA ILE A 105 1.74 -22.51 7.16
C ILE A 105 0.55 -21.60 6.82
N GLY A 106 -0.25 -22.06 5.85
CA GLY A 106 -1.32 -21.28 5.22
C GLY A 106 -2.22 -20.48 6.18
N ASN A 107 -2.89 -21.15 7.13
CA ASN A 107 -3.80 -20.47 8.05
C ASN A 107 -3.10 -19.37 8.88
N THR A 108 -1.88 -19.63 9.33
CA THR A 108 -1.11 -18.69 10.15
C THR A 108 -0.72 -17.44 9.35
N VAL A 109 -0.21 -17.61 8.12
CA VAL A 109 0.17 -16.45 7.29
C VAL A 109 -1.04 -15.59 6.91
N GLN A 110 -2.23 -16.18 6.75
CA GLN A 110 -3.45 -15.41 6.53
C GLN A 110 -3.73 -14.48 7.71
N MET A 111 -3.74 -15.01 8.94
CA MET A 111 -3.98 -14.21 10.14
C MET A 111 -2.91 -13.14 10.35
N GLN A 112 -1.64 -13.48 10.12
CA GLN A 112 -0.54 -12.50 10.21
C GLN A 112 -0.66 -11.38 9.18
N TYR A 113 -1.22 -11.68 8.00
CA TYR A 113 -1.36 -10.72 6.92
C TYR A 113 -2.58 -9.79 7.08
N VAL A 114 -3.74 -10.35 7.41
CA VAL A 114 -5.01 -9.58 7.44
C VAL A 114 -5.44 -9.09 8.82
N ALA A 115 -4.88 -9.65 9.90
CA ALA A 115 -5.31 -9.37 11.27
C ALA A 115 -4.14 -8.85 12.13
N GLY A 116 -4.28 -9.00 13.45
CA GLY A 116 -3.35 -8.46 14.44
C GLY A 116 -3.36 -6.93 14.47
N SER A 117 -2.39 -6.35 15.18
CA SER A 117 -2.25 -4.89 15.24
C SER A 117 -1.86 -4.30 13.87
N ALA A 118 -1.00 -5.02 13.14
CA ALA A 118 -0.38 -4.53 11.91
C ALA A 118 -1.32 -4.45 10.72
N ARG A 119 -2.26 -5.41 10.57
CA ARG A 119 -3.20 -5.52 9.43
C ARG A 119 -2.54 -5.12 8.11
N ILE A 120 -1.44 -5.79 7.78
CA ILE A 120 -0.50 -5.41 6.70
C ILE A 120 -1.24 -5.19 5.38
N VAL A 121 -2.25 -6.02 5.09
CA VAL A 121 -3.11 -5.91 3.90
C VAL A 121 -3.78 -4.53 3.74
N GLU A 122 -4.01 -3.77 4.81
CA GLU A 122 -4.72 -2.48 4.76
C GLU A 122 -3.87 -1.37 4.14
N TRP A 123 -2.54 -1.44 4.25
CA TRP A 123 -1.65 -0.32 3.88
C TRP A 123 -0.48 -0.71 2.98
N ALA A 124 -0.02 -1.96 2.99
CA ALA A 124 1.06 -2.41 2.11
C ALA A 124 0.47 -2.81 0.75
N HIS A 125 1.01 -2.25 -0.34
CA HIS A 125 0.62 -2.64 -1.70
C HIS A 125 1.23 -4.00 -2.06
N ILE A 126 2.46 -4.22 -1.62
CA ILE A 126 3.27 -5.41 -1.91
C ILE A 126 3.69 -6.05 -0.59
N ILE A 127 3.65 -7.38 -0.55
CA ILE A 127 4.26 -8.20 0.51
C ILE A 127 5.17 -9.26 -0.11
N ASN A 128 5.91 -10.00 0.71
CA ASN A 128 6.68 -11.15 0.24
C ASN A 128 6.57 -12.38 1.13
N VAL A 129 6.87 -13.54 0.53
CA VAL A 129 6.83 -14.84 1.19
C VAL A 129 8.13 -15.60 0.95
N ASN A 130 8.64 -16.25 1.99
CA ASN A 130 9.59 -17.33 1.91
C ASN A 130 8.82 -18.65 1.76
N MET A 131 9.03 -19.35 0.65
CA MET A 131 8.28 -20.55 0.29
C MET A 131 8.76 -21.83 1.01
N VAL A 132 9.55 -21.71 2.08
CA VAL A 132 9.99 -22.87 2.91
C VAL A 132 8.82 -23.75 3.39
N PRO A 133 7.64 -23.23 3.81
CA PRO A 133 6.48 -24.05 4.18
C PRO A 133 5.78 -24.72 2.99
N GLY A 134 6.17 -24.41 1.75
CA GLY A 134 5.56 -24.89 0.51
C GLY A 134 4.53 -23.92 -0.10
N LYS A 135 4.10 -24.23 -1.32
CA LYS A 135 3.26 -23.35 -2.15
C LYS A 135 1.89 -23.03 -1.57
N ALA A 136 1.38 -23.85 -0.63
CA ALA A 136 0.11 -23.59 0.04
C ALA A 136 0.07 -22.25 0.79
N ALA A 137 1.24 -21.74 1.23
CA ALA A 137 1.34 -20.41 1.81
C ALA A 137 1.04 -19.29 0.80
N VAL A 138 1.46 -19.46 -0.47
CA VAL A 138 1.16 -18.52 -1.57
C VAL A 138 -0.34 -18.50 -1.85
N THR A 139 -0.95 -19.68 -1.99
CA THR A 139 -2.41 -19.82 -2.20
C THR A 139 -3.18 -19.17 -1.05
N SER A 140 -2.77 -19.43 0.18
CA SER A 140 -3.40 -18.86 1.38
C SER A 140 -3.34 -17.33 1.42
N LEU A 141 -2.19 -16.74 1.11
CA LEU A 141 -2.04 -15.27 1.05
C LEU A 141 -2.90 -14.68 -0.07
N ALA A 142 -2.97 -15.34 -1.23
CA ALA A 142 -3.81 -14.90 -2.35
C ALA A 142 -5.30 -14.90 -1.98
N GLU A 143 -5.79 -15.98 -1.36
CA GLU A 143 -7.17 -16.06 -0.88
C GLU A 143 -7.47 -15.02 0.20
N ALA A 144 -6.53 -14.76 1.12
CA ALA A 144 -6.71 -13.75 2.15
C ALA A 144 -6.81 -12.34 1.56
N ALA A 145 -5.98 -12.02 0.55
CA ALA A 145 -6.07 -10.75 -0.18
C ALA A 145 -7.40 -10.62 -0.93
N ALA A 146 -7.85 -11.69 -1.61
CA ALA A 146 -9.11 -11.71 -2.34
C ALA A 146 -10.32 -11.49 -1.41
N ARG A 147 -10.40 -12.25 -0.31
CA ARG A 147 -11.47 -12.08 0.70
C ARG A 147 -11.42 -10.72 1.39
N TRP A 148 -10.24 -10.15 1.59
CA TRP A 148 -10.12 -8.80 2.11
C TRP A 148 -10.69 -7.78 1.10
N ARG A 149 -10.33 -7.91 -0.18
CA ARG A 149 -10.83 -7.04 -1.27
C ARG A 149 -12.35 -7.13 -1.42
N GLU A 150 -12.93 -8.32 -1.32
CA GLU A 150 -14.38 -8.54 -1.41
C GLU A 150 -15.17 -7.96 -0.23
N ARG A 151 -14.55 -7.86 0.95
CA ARG A 151 -15.19 -7.31 2.16
C ARG A 151 -15.00 -5.80 2.30
N TYR A 152 -13.95 -5.25 1.69
CA TYR A 152 -13.67 -3.82 1.71
C TYR A 152 -14.79 -2.90 1.16
N PRO A 153 -15.75 -3.32 0.30
CA PRO A 153 -16.76 -2.40 -0.23
C PRO A 153 -17.86 -1.95 0.73
N TYR A 154 -17.89 -2.37 2.00
CA TYR A 154 -19.04 -2.09 2.88
C TYR A 154 -18.65 -1.31 4.13
N GLU A 155 -18.84 0.01 4.11
CA GLU A 155 -18.92 0.78 5.34
C GLU A 155 -20.36 0.67 5.86
N VAL A 156 -20.58 -0.05 6.96
CA VAL A 156 -21.89 -0.06 7.64
C VAL A 156 -21.97 1.19 8.50
N ARG A 157 -22.57 2.26 7.96
CA ARG A 157 -22.91 3.43 8.77
C ARG A 157 -24.20 3.16 9.53
N THR A 158 -24.07 2.97 10.84
CA THR A 158 -25.21 2.90 11.76
C THR A 158 -25.41 4.28 12.36
N SER A 159 -26.49 4.96 11.97
CA SER A 159 -26.95 6.16 12.66
C SER A 159 -28.03 5.78 13.66
N VAL A 160 -27.86 6.22 14.91
CA VAL A 160 -28.86 6.03 15.98
C VAL A 160 -29.41 7.40 16.31
N THR A 161 -30.65 7.66 15.91
CA THR A 161 -31.34 8.90 16.27
C THR A 161 -32.35 8.57 17.36
N VAL A 162 -32.28 9.30 18.47
CA VAL A 162 -33.23 9.18 19.58
C VAL A 162 -34.09 10.42 19.57
N GLY A 163 -35.34 10.27 19.15
CA GLY A 163 -36.34 11.34 19.14
C GLY A 163 -37.39 11.14 20.23
N THR A 164 -37.77 12.22 20.90
CA THR A 164 -39.05 12.28 21.62
C THR A 164 -40.09 12.84 20.64
N PRO A 165 -41.24 12.17 20.43
CA PRO A 165 -42.27 12.69 19.53
C PRO A 165 -42.72 14.08 20.01
N ARG A 166 -42.60 15.10 19.17
CA ARG A 166 -43.36 16.34 19.34
C ARG A 166 -44.71 16.13 18.69
N SER A 167 -45.79 16.32 19.44
CA SER A 167 -47.16 16.26 18.93
C SER A 167 -47.41 17.48 18.03
N GLU A 168 -47.03 17.39 16.77
CA GLU A 168 -47.51 18.31 15.75
C GLU A 168 -48.83 17.76 15.20
N SER A 169 -49.90 18.44 15.63
CA SER A 169 -51.14 18.76 14.92
C SER A 169 -51.55 17.84 13.76
N PHE A 170 -52.66 17.14 13.97
CA PHE A 170 -53.57 16.74 12.90
C PHE A 170 -54.03 18.03 12.20
N ASP A 171 -53.60 18.25 10.96
CA ASP A 171 -54.16 19.28 10.08
C ASP A 171 -55.55 18.81 9.60
N ASP A 172 -56.59 19.45 10.11
CA ASP A 172 -57.96 19.35 9.60
C ASP A 172 -58.13 20.37 8.47
N TYR A 173 -58.53 19.90 7.30
CA TYR A 173 -58.98 20.74 6.19
C TYR A 173 -60.39 21.25 6.52
N ASP A 174 -60.60 22.57 6.51
CA ASP A 174 -61.65 23.18 5.67
C ASP A 174 -61.71 24.72 5.79
N GLU A 175 -62.18 25.27 4.67
CA GLU A 175 -62.39 26.67 4.29
C GLU A 175 -63.27 27.48 5.28
N ASP A 176 -62.96 28.76 5.49
CA ASP A 176 -63.64 29.90 4.82
C ASP A 176 -63.62 31.21 5.64
N GLN A 177 -63.33 32.29 4.91
CA GLN A 177 -63.79 33.68 5.04
C GLN A 177 -63.62 34.53 6.33
N ALA A 178 -62.80 35.58 6.11
CA ALA A 178 -63.14 37.00 6.17
C ALA A 178 -63.07 37.79 7.50
N ASN A 179 -62.29 38.87 7.37
CA ASN A 179 -62.39 40.21 7.96
C ASN A 179 -62.01 40.49 9.43
N ASP A 180 -61.02 41.39 9.49
CA ASP A 180 -61.01 42.64 10.24
C ASP A 180 -60.37 42.72 11.64
N LEU A 181 -59.43 43.68 11.69
CA LEU A 181 -59.11 44.63 12.78
C LEU A 181 -58.20 44.16 13.93
N ASP A 182 -56.96 44.64 13.81
CA ASP A 182 -56.23 45.53 14.73
C ASP A 182 -56.27 45.34 16.27
N SER A 183 -55.10 45.64 16.85
CA SER A 183 -54.82 46.03 18.24
C SER A 183 -54.61 44.97 19.34
N ALA A 184 -53.37 45.04 19.87
CA ALA A 184 -52.87 44.79 21.23
C ALA A 184 -53.82 44.21 22.29
N GLU A 185 -53.34 43.20 23.04
CA GLU A 185 -53.13 43.35 24.49
C GLU A 185 -52.37 42.16 25.11
N HIS A 186 -51.44 42.51 25.99
CA HIS A 186 -50.70 41.61 26.86
C HIS A 186 -51.58 41.32 28.09
N THR A 187 -52.06 40.08 28.25
CA THR A 187 -52.69 39.64 29.50
C THR A 187 -52.05 38.37 30.02
N ILE A 188 -51.45 38.52 31.21
CA ILE A 188 -50.92 37.46 32.06
C ILE A 188 -52.10 36.65 32.59
N GLY A 189 -52.23 35.40 32.13
CA GLY A 189 -53.26 34.45 32.56
C GLY A 189 -52.72 33.42 33.56
N ALA A 190 -53.44 33.27 34.66
CA ALA A 190 -53.19 32.47 35.87
C ALA A 190 -52.81 30.98 35.67
N PRO A 191 -52.21 30.32 36.69
CA PRO A 191 -51.78 28.93 36.59
C PRO A 191 -53.00 27.98 36.57
N ARG A 192 -53.02 27.07 35.59
CA ARG A 192 -54.05 26.03 35.47
C ARG A 192 -53.96 25.03 36.65
N PRO A 193 -55.09 24.47 37.12
CA PRO A 193 -55.11 23.58 38.28
C PRO A 193 -54.43 22.25 37.95
N ALA A 194 -53.78 21.67 38.95
CA ALA A 194 -53.24 20.31 38.89
C ALA A 194 -54.37 19.31 38.63
N ASP A 195 -54.24 18.55 37.54
CA ASP A 195 -55.17 17.48 37.20
C ASP A 195 -55.01 16.31 38.18
N VAL A 196 -56.12 15.92 38.81
CA VAL A 196 -56.24 14.88 39.85
C VAL A 196 -56.45 13.53 39.18
N ASN A 197 -55.50 13.14 38.33
CA ASN A 197 -55.42 11.77 37.81
C ASN A 197 -53.96 11.39 37.59
N GLY A 198 -53.39 10.72 38.59
CA GLY A 198 -52.00 10.28 38.63
C GLY A 198 -51.68 9.18 37.62
N ARG A 199 -51.59 9.52 36.33
CA ARG A 199 -50.80 8.77 35.36
C ARG A 199 -49.68 9.66 34.86
N LYS A 200 -48.46 9.40 35.34
CA LYS A 200 -47.23 9.92 34.73
C LYS A 200 -47.30 9.55 33.23
N GLY A 201 -47.32 10.57 32.36
CA GLY A 201 -47.31 10.35 30.91
C GLY A 201 -46.12 9.44 30.56
N SER A 202 -46.39 8.36 29.83
CA SER A 202 -45.33 7.46 29.39
C SER A 202 -44.49 8.20 28.35
N ILE A 203 -43.25 8.56 28.70
CA ILE A 203 -42.28 9.10 27.74
C ILE A 203 -41.80 7.91 26.92
N VAL A 204 -42.34 7.76 25.72
CA VAL A 204 -41.86 6.77 24.75
C VAL A 204 -40.71 7.40 23.98
N SER A 205 -39.49 6.92 24.24
CA SER A 205 -38.31 7.26 23.47
C SER A 205 -38.27 6.36 22.24
N ILE A 206 -38.36 6.93 21.04
CA ILE A 206 -38.24 6.16 19.79
C ILE A 206 -36.77 6.21 19.37
N THR A 207 -36.13 5.06 19.41
CA THR A 207 -34.79 4.87 18.84
C THR A 207 -34.95 4.42 17.40
N THR A 208 -34.69 5.33 16.45
CA THR A 208 -34.64 4.99 15.04
C THR A 208 -33.22 4.58 14.69
N LEU A 209 -33.08 3.32 14.26
CA LEU A 209 -31.82 2.76 13.78
C LEU A 209 -31.86 2.73 12.26
N THR A 210 -31.03 3.56 11.62
CA THR A 210 -30.93 3.60 10.16
C THR A 210 -29.58 3.05 9.75
N GLN A 211 -29.60 1.91 9.05
CA GLN A 211 -28.44 1.30 8.42
C GLN A 211 -28.46 1.64 6.93
N HIS A 212 -27.37 2.24 6.46
CA HIS A 212 -27.15 2.46 5.04
C HIS A 212 -25.97 1.62 4.58
N PHE A 213 -26.18 0.89 3.48
CA PHE A 213 -25.15 0.16 2.77
C PHE A 213 -24.78 0.98 1.54
N GLU A 214 -23.63 1.63 1.57
CA GLU A 214 -23.08 2.31 0.39
C GLU A 214 -21.91 1.48 -0.18
N PRO A 215 -21.87 1.22 -1.49
CA PRO A 215 -20.67 0.69 -2.13
C PRO A 215 -19.55 1.70 -1.90
N ALA A 216 -18.51 1.31 -1.16
CA ALA A 216 -17.39 2.20 -0.90
C ALA A 216 -16.75 2.61 -2.24
N PRO A 217 -16.82 3.90 -2.65
CA PRO A 217 -15.94 4.35 -3.71
C PRO A 217 -14.50 4.11 -3.24
N SER A 218 -13.64 3.63 -4.15
CA SER A 218 -12.16 3.56 -4.10
C SER A 218 -11.54 4.25 -2.88
N PRO A 219 -10.57 3.65 -2.15
CA PRO A 219 -10.10 4.15 -0.86
C PRO A 219 -9.93 5.66 -0.85
N ARG A 220 -10.98 6.38 -0.42
CA ARG A 220 -10.78 7.67 0.17
C ARG A 220 -10.23 7.31 1.53
N PHE A 221 -8.91 7.42 1.70
CA PHE A 221 -8.39 7.93 2.96
C PHE A 221 -9.34 9.05 3.36
N PRO A 222 -9.97 9.02 4.55
CA PRO A 222 -11.07 9.90 4.85
C PRO A 222 -10.67 11.31 4.45
N ARG A 223 -11.46 11.93 3.56
CA ARG A 223 -11.35 13.35 3.25
C ARG A 223 -11.52 14.07 4.57
N ASN A 224 -10.42 14.35 5.26
CA ASN A 224 -10.42 15.47 6.16
C ASN A 224 -10.59 16.69 5.26
N GLU A 225 -11.50 17.58 5.65
CA GLU A 225 -11.60 18.95 5.15
C GLU A 225 -10.36 19.79 5.56
N SER A 226 -9.19 19.16 5.65
CA SER A 226 -7.89 19.82 5.74
C SER A 226 -7.29 19.85 4.33
N HIS A 227 -7.22 21.05 3.77
CA HIS A 227 -6.81 21.44 2.42
C HIS A 227 -5.40 20.97 1.92
N GLY A 228 -4.95 19.74 2.19
CA GLY A 228 -3.58 19.27 1.85
C GLY A 228 -3.42 17.82 1.36
N ASP A 229 -4.43 16.94 1.47
CA ASP A 229 -4.25 15.48 1.32
C ASP A 229 -4.63 14.89 -0.06
N ASP A 230 -5.10 15.70 -1.01
CA ASP A 230 -5.52 15.27 -2.37
C ASP A 230 -4.40 15.39 -3.43
N ILE A 231 -3.13 15.41 -3.02
CA ILE A 231 -2.01 15.52 -3.97
C ILE A 231 -1.69 14.12 -4.51
N LEU A 232 -2.15 13.84 -5.73
CA LEU A 232 -1.69 12.71 -6.54
C LEU A 232 -0.44 13.12 -7.33
N TYR A 233 0.48 12.18 -7.49
CA TYR A 233 1.63 12.37 -8.36
C TYR A 233 1.18 12.64 -9.80
N ALA A 234 1.69 13.72 -10.39
CA ALA A 234 1.24 14.17 -11.70
C ALA A 234 1.51 13.12 -12.78
N GLY A 235 0.51 12.82 -13.61
CA GLY A 235 0.64 11.93 -14.77
C GLY A 235 0.29 10.46 -14.53
N ILE A 236 -0.14 10.08 -13.32
CA ILE A 236 -0.60 8.73 -13.01
C ILE A 236 -1.82 8.75 -12.07
N GLU A 237 -2.71 7.77 -12.22
CA GLU A 237 -3.82 7.55 -11.30
C GLU A 237 -3.36 7.09 -9.91
N GLU A 238 -4.28 6.92 -8.96
CA GLU A 238 -3.96 6.26 -7.69
C GLU A 238 -3.68 4.77 -7.91
N ALA A 239 -2.76 4.22 -7.12
CA ALA A 239 -2.42 2.80 -7.16
C ALA A 239 -3.68 1.92 -6.96
N PRO A 240 -3.82 0.81 -7.72
CA PRO A 240 -4.93 -0.13 -7.54
C PRO A 240 -5.04 -0.65 -6.11
N MET A 241 -6.27 -0.94 -5.70
CA MET A 241 -6.56 -1.57 -4.40
C MET A 241 -6.10 -3.03 -4.32
N ASP A 242 -5.70 -3.60 -5.46
CA ASP A 242 -5.12 -4.93 -5.53
C ASP A 242 -3.86 -5.02 -4.66
N ARG A 243 -3.53 -6.25 -4.26
CA ARG A 243 -2.35 -6.53 -3.45
C ARG A 243 -1.47 -7.49 -4.22
N GLY A 244 -0.17 -7.30 -4.08
CA GLY A 244 0.83 -8.07 -4.81
C GLY A 244 1.73 -8.85 -3.89
N LEU A 245 2.17 -10.01 -4.36
CA LEU A 245 3.14 -10.85 -3.68
C LEU A 245 4.43 -10.94 -4.49
N LEU A 246 5.56 -10.81 -3.81
CA LEU A 246 6.87 -11.23 -4.31
C LEU A 246 7.27 -12.54 -3.62
N ILE A 247 7.66 -13.55 -4.40
CA ILE A 247 8.24 -14.77 -3.83
C ILE A 247 9.74 -14.55 -3.64
N LEU A 248 10.25 -14.83 -2.45
CA LEU A 248 11.68 -14.80 -2.15
C LEU A 248 12.34 -16.05 -2.76
N ALA A 249 12.81 -15.94 -3.99
CA ALA A 249 13.36 -17.07 -4.75
C ALA A 249 14.87 -17.20 -4.58
N GLN A 250 15.59 -16.09 -4.44
CA GLN A 250 17.04 -16.07 -4.20
C GLN A 250 17.40 -14.97 -3.20
N MET A 251 18.49 -15.16 -2.46
CA MET A 251 19.02 -14.18 -1.49
C MET A 251 20.43 -13.73 -1.85
N SER A 252 20.74 -12.47 -1.52
CA SER A 252 22.07 -11.88 -1.63
C SER A 252 23.02 -12.27 -0.48
N SER A 253 22.53 -13.02 0.51
CA SER A 253 23.32 -13.41 1.67
C SER A 253 24.20 -14.62 1.38
N ALA A 254 25.46 -14.57 1.79
CA ALA A 254 26.40 -15.68 1.65
C ALA A 254 25.90 -16.93 2.39
N GLY A 255 25.97 -18.09 1.74
CA GLY A 255 25.62 -19.39 2.35
C GLY A 255 24.12 -19.65 2.56
N ASN A 256 23.24 -18.93 1.86
CA ASN A 256 21.80 -19.19 1.96
C ASN A 256 21.42 -20.56 1.37
N PHE A 257 20.29 -21.11 1.82
CA PHE A 257 19.80 -22.43 1.40
C PHE A 257 18.91 -22.42 0.15
N MET A 258 18.77 -21.29 -0.55
CA MET A 258 17.93 -21.19 -1.75
C MET A 258 18.70 -21.72 -2.95
N ASN A 259 18.63 -23.03 -3.15
CA ASN A 259 19.24 -23.73 -4.28
C ASN A 259 18.37 -23.65 -5.55
N LYS A 260 18.81 -24.34 -6.61
CA LYS A 260 18.11 -24.35 -7.90
C LYS A 260 16.74 -25.00 -7.81
N GLU A 261 16.62 -26.08 -7.04
CA GLU A 261 15.38 -26.83 -6.85
C GLU A 261 14.33 -25.97 -6.12
N TYR A 262 14.76 -25.25 -5.07
CA TYR A 262 13.91 -24.28 -4.38
C TYR A 262 13.49 -23.14 -5.30
N THR A 263 14.43 -22.58 -6.07
CA THR A 263 14.17 -21.50 -7.03
C THR A 263 13.13 -21.94 -8.08
N GLN A 264 13.27 -23.16 -8.60
CA GLN A 264 12.34 -23.73 -9.58
C GLN A 264 10.94 -23.89 -8.99
N ALA A 265 10.82 -24.39 -7.76
CA ALA A 265 9.55 -24.51 -7.07
C ALA A 265 8.88 -23.13 -6.85
N CYS A 266 9.67 -22.08 -6.57
CA CYS A 266 9.16 -20.71 -6.46
C CYS A 266 8.60 -20.21 -7.80
N VAL A 267 9.28 -20.49 -8.92
CA VAL A 267 8.82 -20.11 -10.27
C VAL A 267 7.51 -20.82 -10.62
N GLU A 268 7.40 -22.11 -10.31
CA GLU A 268 6.17 -22.89 -10.51
C GLU A 268 5.00 -22.29 -9.71
N ALA A 269 5.20 -22.00 -8.43
CA ALA A 269 4.17 -21.38 -7.60
C ALA A 269 3.75 -19.98 -8.10
N ALA A 270 4.69 -19.19 -8.63
CA ALA A 270 4.37 -17.89 -9.22
C ALA A 270 3.48 -18.03 -10.46
N ARG A 271 3.78 -19.00 -11.33
CA ARG A 271 2.98 -19.28 -12.55
C ARG A 271 1.58 -19.80 -12.23
N GLU A 272 1.41 -20.55 -11.15
CA GLU A 272 0.10 -21.00 -10.67
C GLU A 272 -0.77 -19.84 -10.13
N HIS A 273 -0.15 -18.72 -9.73
CA HIS A 273 -0.81 -17.62 -9.02
C HIS A 273 -0.55 -16.23 -9.65
N LYS A 274 -0.50 -16.12 -10.98
CA LYS A 274 -0.20 -14.87 -11.73
C LYS A 274 -1.10 -13.66 -11.38
N SER A 275 -2.32 -13.90 -10.89
CA SER A 275 -3.24 -12.83 -10.48
C SER A 275 -2.87 -12.14 -9.16
N PHE A 276 -2.00 -12.76 -8.35
CA PHE A 276 -1.56 -12.24 -7.06
C PHE A 276 -0.03 -12.12 -6.95
N VAL A 277 0.70 -13.03 -7.60
CA VAL A 277 2.17 -13.00 -7.63
C VAL A 277 2.66 -12.07 -8.73
N MET A 278 3.25 -10.95 -8.32
CA MET A 278 3.82 -9.96 -9.24
C MET A 278 5.21 -10.37 -9.74
N GLY A 279 5.94 -11.17 -8.97
CA GLY A 279 7.25 -11.66 -9.33
C GLY A 279 8.09 -12.04 -8.12
N PHE A 280 9.38 -11.68 -8.14
CA PHE A 280 10.36 -12.29 -7.25
C PHE A 280 11.28 -11.28 -6.57
N VAL A 281 11.66 -11.61 -5.33
CA VAL A 281 12.94 -11.16 -4.78
C VAL A 281 13.99 -12.19 -5.19
N SER A 282 14.94 -11.76 -6.03
CA SER A 282 15.90 -12.64 -6.71
C SER A 282 17.19 -11.91 -7.07
N GLN A 283 18.24 -12.65 -7.45
CA GLN A 283 19.54 -12.11 -7.87
C GLN A 283 19.72 -12.11 -9.41
N GLU A 284 18.80 -12.74 -10.15
CA GLU A 284 18.74 -12.75 -11.62
C GLU A 284 17.30 -12.84 -12.12
N SER A 285 17.09 -12.57 -13.42
CA SER A 285 15.79 -12.78 -14.07
C SER A 285 15.45 -14.27 -14.14
N LEU A 286 14.27 -14.61 -13.63
CA LEU A 286 13.69 -15.95 -13.60
C LEU A 286 12.58 -16.13 -14.66
N ASN A 287 12.32 -15.13 -15.51
CA ASN A 287 11.45 -15.28 -16.67
C ASN A 287 12.13 -16.21 -17.69
N THR A 288 11.56 -17.39 -17.93
CA THR A 288 12.10 -18.40 -18.85
C THR A 288 11.09 -18.85 -19.91
N GLU A 289 9.80 -18.85 -19.58
CA GLU A 289 8.73 -19.23 -20.51
C GLU A 289 8.14 -17.99 -21.21
N PRO A 290 7.67 -18.09 -22.46
CA PRO A 290 7.19 -16.94 -23.24
C PRO A 290 6.10 -16.09 -22.57
N GLU A 291 5.30 -16.68 -21.70
CA GLU A 291 4.22 -15.99 -20.95
C GLU A 291 4.66 -15.45 -19.59
N ASP A 292 5.94 -15.54 -19.24
CA ASP A 292 6.46 -14.99 -18.00
C ASP A 292 6.60 -13.47 -18.12
N ALA A 293 5.87 -12.75 -17.26
CA ALA A 293 5.88 -11.29 -17.18
C ALA A 293 6.19 -10.79 -15.76
N PHE A 294 6.95 -11.55 -14.99
CA PHE A 294 7.22 -11.25 -13.58
C PHE A 294 8.24 -10.11 -13.41
N ILE A 295 8.05 -9.31 -12.36
CA ILE A 295 8.99 -8.28 -11.92
C ILE A 295 10.08 -8.88 -11.03
N HIS A 296 11.32 -8.46 -11.22
CA HIS A 296 12.46 -8.89 -10.40
C HIS A 296 12.97 -7.72 -9.54
N MET A 297 12.86 -7.85 -8.21
CA MET A 297 13.41 -6.90 -7.27
C MET A 297 14.65 -7.48 -6.57
N THR A 298 15.78 -6.78 -6.63
CA THR A 298 17.07 -7.35 -6.21
C THR A 298 17.71 -6.55 -5.08
N PRO A 299 17.80 -7.11 -3.84
CA PRO A 299 18.58 -6.52 -2.76
C PRO A 299 20.06 -6.79 -2.92
N GLY A 300 20.87 -6.17 -2.07
CA GLY A 300 22.33 -6.23 -2.20
C GLY A 300 22.85 -5.31 -3.29
N CYS A 301 22.21 -4.15 -3.48
CA CYS A 301 22.71 -3.12 -4.37
C CYS A 301 23.45 -2.03 -3.59
N GLN A 302 24.69 -1.72 -4.00
CA GLN A 302 25.43 -0.59 -3.47
C GLN A 302 26.35 0.03 -4.53
N LEU A 303 26.49 1.35 -4.49
CA LEU A 303 27.43 2.10 -5.31
C LEU A 303 28.75 2.28 -4.55
N PRO A 304 29.89 2.33 -5.26
CA PRO A 304 31.13 2.83 -4.68
C PRO A 304 30.96 4.27 -4.17
N PRO A 305 31.83 4.72 -3.24
CA PRO A 305 31.92 6.13 -2.87
C PRO A 305 31.98 7.04 -4.09
N GLU A 306 31.45 8.26 -3.95
CA GLU A 306 31.54 9.25 -5.02
C GLU A 306 33.01 9.56 -5.34
N GLY A 307 33.37 9.51 -6.64
CA GLY A 307 34.74 9.68 -7.11
C GLY A 307 35.51 8.37 -7.35
N ASP A 308 35.09 7.25 -6.76
CA ASP A 308 35.76 5.94 -6.90
C ASP A 308 34.99 4.97 -7.83
N GLU A 309 34.21 5.49 -8.78
CA GLU A 309 33.27 4.67 -9.55
C GLU A 309 33.94 3.67 -10.51
N GLU A 310 35.19 3.94 -10.94
CA GLU A 310 35.94 3.08 -11.86
C GLU A 310 36.77 2.00 -11.16
N ASN A 311 37.24 2.25 -9.93
CA ASN A 311 38.18 1.38 -9.20
C ASN A 311 37.67 0.90 -7.83
N GLY A 312 36.55 1.45 -7.34
CA GLY A 312 35.98 1.14 -6.04
C GLY A 312 35.21 -0.18 -6.06
N GLY A 313 35.74 -1.18 -5.35
CA GLY A 313 35.00 -2.40 -5.05
C GLY A 313 33.83 -2.14 -4.08
N VAL A 314 32.76 -2.92 -4.21
CA VAL A 314 31.63 -2.86 -3.28
C VAL A 314 31.80 -3.96 -2.22
N ALA A 315 32.27 -3.60 -1.03
CA ALA A 315 32.54 -4.56 0.04
C ALA A 315 31.26 -4.97 0.77
N GLY A 316 31.18 -6.25 1.17
CA GLY A 316 30.11 -6.78 2.03
C GLY A 316 30.06 -6.15 3.41
N ASP A 317 29.00 -6.40 4.17
CA ASP A 317 28.79 -5.77 5.48
C ASP A 317 29.43 -6.50 6.68
N GLY A 318 30.16 -7.58 6.43
CA GLY A 318 30.73 -8.45 7.47
C GLY A 318 29.71 -9.30 8.24
N LYS A 319 28.42 -9.22 7.90
CA LYS A 319 27.31 -10.02 8.48
C LYS A 319 26.62 -10.90 7.42
N GLY A 320 27.33 -11.21 6.35
CA GLY A 320 26.87 -12.09 5.28
C GLY A 320 26.19 -11.38 4.10
N GLN A 321 25.96 -10.07 4.15
CA GLN A 321 25.43 -9.34 2.99
C GLN A 321 26.51 -9.18 1.92
N GLN A 322 26.19 -9.58 0.70
CA GLN A 322 26.99 -9.30 -0.49
C GLN A 322 26.36 -8.17 -1.29
N TYR A 323 27.20 -7.38 -1.96
CA TYR A 323 26.74 -6.26 -2.77
C TYR A 323 27.22 -6.35 -4.21
N ASN A 324 26.38 -5.84 -5.10
CA ASN A 324 26.66 -5.66 -6.52
C ASN A 324 26.27 -4.24 -6.94
N THR A 325 26.86 -3.76 -8.03
CA THR A 325 26.54 -2.44 -8.58
C THR A 325 25.18 -2.47 -9.30
N PRO A 326 24.46 -1.33 -9.40
CA PRO A 326 23.25 -1.25 -10.21
C PRO A 326 23.46 -1.71 -11.65
N GLN A 327 24.63 -1.41 -12.23
CA GLN A 327 24.99 -1.83 -13.58
C GLN A 327 24.97 -3.35 -13.72
N LYS A 328 25.68 -4.08 -12.85
CA LYS A 328 25.71 -5.54 -12.89
C LYS A 328 24.31 -6.14 -12.70
N LEU A 329 23.56 -5.66 -11.71
CA LEU A 329 22.23 -6.20 -11.40
C LEU A 329 21.24 -5.97 -12.55
N VAL A 330 21.18 -4.74 -13.07
CA VAL A 330 20.20 -4.39 -14.10
C VAL A 330 20.62 -4.93 -15.47
N GLU A 331 21.85 -4.68 -15.93
CA GLU A 331 22.30 -5.07 -17.29
C GLU A 331 22.55 -6.56 -17.42
N LEU A 332 23.29 -7.16 -16.49
CA LEU A 332 23.76 -8.55 -16.62
C LEU A 332 22.78 -9.54 -15.98
N CYS A 333 22.25 -9.22 -14.81
CA CYS A 333 21.36 -10.12 -14.09
C CYS A 333 19.89 -9.93 -14.49
N GLY A 334 19.52 -8.87 -15.22
CA GLY A 334 18.15 -8.66 -15.69
C GLY A 334 17.19 -8.18 -14.59
N THR A 335 17.70 -7.62 -13.50
CA THR A 335 16.89 -7.01 -12.44
C THR A 335 16.03 -5.87 -12.97
N ASP A 336 14.76 -5.81 -12.57
CA ASP A 336 13.90 -4.67 -12.90
C ASP A 336 14.10 -3.53 -11.92
N ILE A 337 14.05 -3.82 -10.62
CA ILE A 337 14.15 -2.84 -9.54
C ILE A 337 15.28 -3.20 -8.59
N VAL A 338 16.20 -2.27 -8.34
CA VAL A 338 17.25 -2.46 -7.32
C VAL A 338 16.74 -2.02 -5.95
N ILE A 339 16.99 -2.83 -4.92
CA ILE A 339 16.66 -2.51 -3.53
C ILE A 339 17.93 -2.04 -2.81
N VAL A 340 17.93 -0.80 -2.36
CA VAL A 340 19.06 -0.15 -1.71
C VAL A 340 18.66 0.29 -0.31
N GLY A 341 19.42 -0.13 0.71
CA GLY A 341 19.21 0.29 2.10
C GLY A 341 20.33 1.21 2.58
N ARG A 342 21.30 0.62 3.30
CA ARG A 342 22.41 1.34 3.94
C ARG A 342 23.17 2.33 3.05
N GLY A 343 23.29 2.05 1.75
CA GLY A 343 23.94 2.97 0.81
C GLY A 343 23.30 4.36 0.79
N ILE A 344 21.96 4.42 0.89
CA ILE A 344 21.21 5.69 0.95
C ILE A 344 21.07 6.15 2.40
N LEU A 345 20.72 5.24 3.32
CA LEU A 345 20.44 5.60 4.72
C LEU A 345 21.64 6.19 5.49
N LYS A 346 22.86 5.77 5.14
CA LYS A 346 24.09 6.24 5.80
C LYS A 346 24.76 7.41 5.08
N ALA A 347 24.19 7.88 3.97
CA ALA A 347 24.72 9.02 3.26
C ALA A 347 24.49 10.31 4.07
N GLY A 348 25.39 11.29 3.92
CA GLY A 348 25.23 12.61 4.54
C GLY A 348 23.96 13.33 4.05
N ASP A 349 23.58 13.10 2.79
CA ASP A 349 22.32 13.54 2.21
C ASP A 349 21.61 12.36 1.50
N PRO A 350 20.66 11.70 2.18
CA PRO A 350 19.91 10.58 1.60
C PRO A 350 19.11 10.95 0.35
N GLN A 351 18.67 12.21 0.20
CA GLN A 351 17.90 12.63 -0.97
C GLN A 351 18.79 12.68 -2.21
N SER A 352 19.94 13.34 -2.12
CA SER A 352 20.91 13.39 -3.21
C SER A 352 21.47 12.01 -3.55
N GLU A 353 21.73 11.16 -2.54
CA GLU A 353 22.22 9.80 -2.79
C GLU A 353 21.15 8.92 -3.45
N ALA A 354 19.87 9.02 -3.05
CA ALA A 354 18.79 8.31 -3.72
C ALA A 354 18.68 8.71 -5.20
N GLU A 355 18.84 10.00 -5.52
CA GLU A 355 18.87 10.49 -6.89
C GLU A 355 20.07 9.96 -7.69
N ARG A 356 21.24 9.81 -7.05
CA ARG A 356 22.42 9.17 -7.65
C ARG A 356 22.14 7.72 -8.00
N TYR A 357 21.60 6.94 -7.06
CA TYR A 357 21.21 5.54 -7.32
C TYR A 357 20.16 5.43 -8.43
N ARG A 358 19.14 6.29 -8.43
CA ARG A 358 18.12 6.34 -9.49
C ARG A 358 18.75 6.52 -10.86
N ARG A 359 19.62 7.53 -11.03
CA ARG A 359 20.30 7.79 -12.32
C ARG A 359 21.14 6.61 -12.79
N LYS A 360 21.90 5.98 -11.88
CA LYS A 360 22.76 4.83 -12.23
C LYS A 360 21.94 3.59 -12.61
N ALA A 361 20.90 3.27 -11.85
CA ALA A 361 20.02 2.15 -12.13
C ALA A 361 19.21 2.37 -13.41
N TRP A 362 18.74 3.59 -13.67
CA TRP A 362 18.01 3.93 -14.89
C TRP A 362 18.92 3.93 -16.13
N LYS A 363 20.14 4.46 -16.02
CA LYS A 363 21.13 4.38 -17.09
C LYS A 363 21.43 2.92 -17.47
N ALA A 364 21.61 2.06 -16.47
CA ALA A 364 21.82 0.62 -16.69
C ALA A 364 20.62 -0.03 -17.38
N TYR A 365 19.40 0.37 -17.01
CA TYR A 365 18.19 -0.07 -17.68
C TYR A 365 18.15 0.37 -19.16
N LEU A 366 18.44 1.63 -19.46
CA LEU A 366 18.49 2.15 -20.82
C LEU A 366 19.54 1.42 -21.69
N SER A 367 20.73 1.17 -21.13
CA SER A 367 21.75 0.35 -21.80
C SER A 367 21.26 -1.07 -22.10
N ARG A 368 20.47 -1.65 -21.20
CA ARG A 368 19.95 -3.01 -21.36
C ARG A 368 18.91 -3.10 -22.47
N VAL A 369 18.00 -2.13 -22.58
CA VAL A 369 16.90 -2.15 -23.57
C VAL A 369 17.29 -1.57 -24.92
N ALA A 370 18.41 -0.84 -25.00
CA ALA A 370 19.08 -0.53 -26.26
C ALA A 370 19.53 -1.81 -26.98
#